data_AF-A0A356VSG5-F1
#
_entry.id   AF-A0A356VSG5-F1
#
_cell.length_a   1.000
_cell.length_b   1.000
_cell.length_c   1.000
_cell.angle_alpha   90.00
_cell.angle_beta   90.00
_cell.angle_gamma   90.00
#
_symmetry.space_group_name_H-M   'P 1'
#
loop_
_entity.id
_entity.type
_entity.pdbx_description
1 polymer ?
#
loop_
_entity_poly.entity_id
_entity_poly.type
_entity_poly.pdbx_seq_one_letter_code
_entity_poly.pdbx_strand_id
1 'polypeptide(L)'
;ILIEDKTGTKHHSNQLERYYEDVKGRDFLDDKILPIYYKTEDQAKYSGIEEANYKLFLRKDILEVLDSYSGNNAIIIDYRNHLQSISD
;
A
#
# COMPACT_ATOMS: atom_id res chain seq x y z
N ILE A 1 8.22 1.80 9.22
CA ILE A 1 7.09 1.58 8.28
C ILE A 1 7.71 1.16 6.96
N LEU A 2 7.20 0.09 6.36
CA LEU A 2 7.60 -0.43 5.06
C LEU A 2 6.37 -0.38 4.15
N ILE A 3 6.43 0.33 3.03
CA ILE A 3 5.30 0.48 2.12
C ILE A 3 5.73 -0.07 0.77
N GLU A 4 5.02 -1.09 0.31
CA GLU A 4 5.13 -1.56 -1.08
C GLU A 4 3.92 -1.03 -1.84
N ASP A 5 4.17 -0.17 -2.82
CA ASP A 5 3.16 0.41 -3.72
C ASP A 5 3.13 -0.34 -5.05
N LYS A 6 1.95 -0.74 -5.50
CA LYS A 6 1.74 -1.41 -6.80
C LYS A 6 0.55 -0.84 -7.54
N THR A 7 0.79 -0.51 -8.82
CA THR A 7 -0.22 -0.22 -9.85
C THR A 7 -0.25 -1.40 -10.84
N GLY A 8 -1.41 -2.03 -11.03
CA GLY A 8 -1.67 -3.04 -12.07
C GLY A 8 -0.82 -4.32 -12.15
N THR A 9 0.18 -4.52 -11.28
CA THR A 9 1.14 -5.64 -11.39
C THR A 9 1.01 -6.65 -10.24
N LYS A 10 1.35 -7.91 -10.53
CA LYS A 10 1.38 -9.00 -9.55
C LYS A 10 2.76 -9.08 -8.90
N HIS A 11 2.79 -9.56 -7.66
CA HIS A 11 4.06 -9.96 -7.05
C HIS A 11 4.56 -11.25 -7.67
N HIS A 12 5.86 -11.24 -7.94
CA HIS A 12 6.63 -12.41 -8.33
C HIS A 12 7.82 -12.54 -7.37
N SER A 13 8.33 -13.77 -7.25
CA SER A 13 9.63 -14.02 -6.61
C SER A 13 9.74 -13.65 -5.13
N ASN A 14 8.73 -13.96 -4.31
CA ASN A 14 8.73 -13.77 -2.86
C ASN A 14 9.19 -12.36 -2.41
N GLN A 15 8.87 -11.34 -3.22
CA GLN A 15 9.37 -9.98 -3.04
C GLN A 15 9.01 -9.39 -1.66
N LEU A 16 7.79 -9.63 -1.18
CA LEU A 16 7.29 -9.11 0.09
C LEU A 16 8.08 -9.69 1.28
N GLU A 17 8.34 -11.00 1.26
CA GLU A 17 9.14 -11.70 2.28
C GLU A 17 10.57 -11.15 2.32
N ARG A 18 11.19 -10.98 1.14
CA ARG A 18 12.55 -10.43 1.05
C ARG A 18 12.66 -9.05 1.67
N TYR A 19 11.71 -8.16 1.38
CA TYR A 19 11.71 -6.81 1.95
C TYR A 19 11.49 -6.82 3.46
N TYR A 20 10.65 -7.72 3.96
CA TYR A 20 10.43 -7.88 5.39
C TYR A 20 11.73 -8.35 6.09
N GLU A 21 12.37 -9.40 5.58
CA GLU A 21 13.63 -9.93 6.13
C GLU A 21 14.78 -8.91 6.05
N ASP A 22 14.89 -8.17 4.94
CA ASP A 22 15.89 -7.09 4.78
C ASP A 22 15.72 -5.96 5.81
N VAL A 23 14.50 -5.68 6.25
CA VAL A 23 14.23 -4.70 7.31
C VAL A 23 14.47 -5.29 8.70
N LYS A 24 14.04 -6.54 8.92
CA LYS A 24 14.28 -7.26 10.17
C LYS A 24 15.78 -7.40 10.48
N GLY A 25 16.61 -7.60 9.45
CA GLY A 25 18.07 -7.63 9.58
C GLY A 25 18.73 -6.30 9.96
N ARG A 26 17.99 -5.20 10.12
CA ARG A 26 18.50 -3.88 10.54
C ARG A 26 18.26 -3.57 12.03
N ASP A 27 18.15 -4.61 12.86
CA ASP A 27 17.93 -4.51 14.31
C ASP A 27 16.60 -3.85 14.74
N PHE A 28 15.57 -3.91 13.89
CA PHE A 28 14.21 -3.56 14.31
C PHE A 28 13.53 -4.76 14.97
N LEU A 29 12.85 -4.53 16.10
CA LEU A 29 11.97 -5.53 16.69
C LEU A 29 10.78 -5.79 15.74
N ASP A 30 10.38 -7.06 15.59
CA ASP A 30 9.29 -7.48 14.71
C ASP A 30 7.98 -6.69 14.96
N ASP A 31 7.66 -6.36 16.22
CA ASP A 31 6.47 -5.58 16.60
C ASP A 31 6.58 -4.07 16.27
N LYS A 32 7.75 -3.61 15.83
CA LYS A 32 8.01 -2.25 15.34
C LYS A 32 8.11 -2.16 13.83
N ILE A 33 7.99 -3.29 13.13
CA ILE A 33 7.91 -3.32 11.67
C ILE A 33 6.44 -3.29 11.29
N LEU A 34 6.03 -2.23 10.61
CA LEU A 34 4.68 -2.09 10.04
C LEU A 34 4.77 -2.20 8.51
N PRO A 35 4.66 -3.42 7.96
CA PRO A 35 4.61 -3.65 6.52
C PRO A 35 3.19 -3.37 5.99
N ILE A 36 3.12 -2.48 5.01
CA ILE A 36 1.88 -2.03 4.38
C ILE A 36 1.97 -2.34 2.89
N TYR A 37 0.95 -3.03 2.40
CA TYR A 37 0.77 -3.30 1.00
C TYR A 37 -0.27 -2.34 0.43
N TYR A 38 0.18 -1.40 -0.41
CA TYR A 38 -0.64 -0.33 -0.95
C TYR A 38 -1.00 -0.61 -2.40
N LYS A 39 -2.31 -0.74 -2.69
CA LYS A 39 -2.80 -1.05 -4.04
C LYS A 39 -4.10 -0.31 -4.36
N THR A 40 -4.06 0.48 -5.43
CA THR A 40 -5.12 1.44 -5.79
C THR A 40 -5.92 1.11 -7.05
N GLU A 41 -5.42 0.22 -7.91
CA GLU A 41 -6.06 -0.12 -9.21
C GLU A 41 -6.79 -1.49 -9.16
N ASP A 42 -6.15 -2.58 -9.61
CA ASP A 42 -6.77 -3.91 -9.62
C ASP A 42 -6.86 -4.49 -8.20
N GLN A 43 -8.02 -4.36 -7.57
CA GLN A 43 -8.29 -4.81 -6.21
C GLN A 43 -8.87 -6.25 -6.13
N ALA A 44 -8.93 -6.98 -7.25
CA ALA A 44 -9.68 -8.24 -7.31
C ALA A 44 -8.93 -9.46 -6.74
N LYS A 45 -7.60 -9.39 -6.53
CA LYS A 45 -6.79 -10.53 -6.07
C LYS A 45 -5.72 -10.12 -5.06
N TYR A 46 -5.91 -10.56 -3.80
CA TYR A 46 -4.95 -10.42 -2.70
C TYR A 46 -4.38 -11.76 -2.19
N SER A 47 -4.69 -12.86 -2.87
CA SER A 47 -4.20 -14.21 -2.49
C SER A 47 -2.67 -14.21 -2.42
N GLY A 48 -2.12 -14.43 -1.22
CA GLY A 48 -0.68 -14.47 -0.93
C GLY A 48 -0.10 -13.27 -0.17
N ILE A 49 -0.88 -12.21 0.09
CA ILE A 49 -0.38 -11.03 0.85
C ILE A 49 -0.45 -11.25 2.36
N GLU A 50 -1.49 -11.92 2.85
CA GLU A 50 -1.61 -12.29 4.27
C GLU A 50 -0.49 -13.25 4.70
N GLU A 51 -0.02 -14.10 3.79
CA GLU A 51 1.09 -15.04 4.04
C GLU A 51 2.43 -14.32 4.26
N ALA A 52 2.58 -13.08 3.77
CA ALA A 52 3.81 -12.29 3.90
C ALA A 52 3.80 -11.34 5.11
N ASN A 53 2.79 -11.39 5.98
CA ASN A 53 2.64 -10.53 7.17
C ASN A 53 2.37 -9.03 6.84
N TYR A 54 1.95 -8.70 5.62
CA TYR A 54 1.64 -7.31 5.21
C TYR A 54 0.18 -6.96 5.52
N LYS A 55 -0.05 -5.74 6.00
CA LYS A 55 -1.40 -5.17 6.12
C LYS A 55 -1.81 -4.54 4.80
N LEU A 56 -3.01 -4.87 4.32
CA LEU A 56 -3.59 -4.22 3.15
C LEU A 56 -3.98 -2.78 3.48
N PHE A 57 -3.60 -1.86 2.59
CA PHE A 57 -4.07 -0.48 2.57
C PHE A 57 -4.63 -0.20 1.18
N LEU A 58 -5.95 -0.08 1.11
CA LEU A 58 -6.72 -0.09 -0.12
C LEU A 58 -6.99 1.33 -0.61
N ARG A 59 -7.44 1.44 -1.87
CA ARG A 59 -7.98 2.67 -2.46
C ARG A 59 -8.95 3.40 -1.52
N LYS A 60 -9.90 2.70 -0.91
CA LYS A 60 -10.84 3.32 0.04
C LYS A 60 -10.13 3.96 1.25
N ASP A 61 -9.10 3.30 1.78
CA ASP A 61 -8.42 3.73 3.00
C ASP A 61 -7.59 4.99 2.73
N ILE A 62 -6.93 5.08 1.57
CA ILE A 62 -6.24 6.32 1.16
C ILE A 62 -7.23 7.42 0.80
N LEU A 63 -8.38 7.10 0.19
CA LEU A 63 -9.40 8.09 -0.14
C LEU A 63 -9.94 8.76 1.12
N GLU A 64 -10.18 8.02 2.20
CA GLU A 64 -10.57 8.58 3.50
C GLU A 64 -9.54 9.59 4.03
N VAL A 65 -8.24 9.30 3.89
CA VAL A 65 -7.16 10.22 4.28
C VAL A 65 -7.16 11.46 3.38
N LEU A 66 -7.26 11.29 2.06
CA LEU A 66 -7.27 12.39 1.09
C LEU A 66 -8.54 13.25 1.20
N ASP A 67 -9.66 12.66 1.63
CA ASP A 67 -10.92 13.35 1.86
C ASP A 67 -10.84 14.31 3.05
N SER A 68 -9.97 14.03 4.03
CA SER A 68 -9.69 14.91 5.17
C SER A 68 -8.79 16.11 4.84
N TYR A 69 -8.16 16.12 3.65
CA TYR A 69 -7.27 17.20 3.24
C TYR A 69 -8.05 18.46 2.84
N SER A 70 -7.78 19.57 3.53
CA SER A 70 -8.46 20.86 3.33
C SER A 70 -7.60 21.93 2.63
N GLY A 71 -6.37 21.59 2.23
CA GLY A 71 -5.48 22.50 1.52
C GLY A 71 -5.77 22.61 0.02
N ASN A 72 -4.98 23.43 -0.68
CA ASN A 72 -5.14 23.73 -2.11
C ASN A 72 -4.00 23.20 -2.99
N ASN A 73 -3.28 22.17 -2.52
CA ASN A 73 -2.18 21.58 -3.29
C ASN A 73 -2.75 20.80 -4.49
N ALA A 74 -2.45 21.29 -5.69
CA ALA A 74 -2.95 20.71 -6.94
C ALA A 74 -2.60 19.22 -7.10
N ILE A 75 -1.40 18.80 -6.69
CA ILE A 75 -0.96 17.40 -6.81
C ILE A 75 -1.85 16.48 -5.95
N ILE A 76 -2.18 16.90 -4.73
CA ILE A 76 -3.02 16.11 -3.83
C ILE A 76 -4.45 16.03 -4.36
N ILE A 77 -4.97 17.16 -4.85
CA ILE A 77 -6.31 17.24 -5.43
C ILE A 77 -6.42 16.36 -6.69
N ASP A 78 -5.45 16.46 -7.59
CA ASP A 78 -5.42 15.68 -8.83
C ASP A 78 -5.30 14.18 -8.55
N TYR A 79 -4.47 13.80 -7.58
CA TYR A 79 -4.33 12.40 -7.18
C TYR A 79 -5.63 11.84 -6.58
N ARG A 80 -6.29 12.58 -5.68
CA ARG A 80 -7.59 12.22 -5.11
C ARG A 80 -8.64 12.02 -6.21
N ASN A 81 -8.73 12.98 -7.13
CA ASN A 81 -9.68 12.92 -8.25
C ASN A 81 -9.42 11.72 -9.16
N HIS A 82 -8.15 11.44 -9.47
CA HIS A 82 -7.76 10.27 -10.23
C HIS A 82 -8.22 8.98 -9.54
N LEU A 83 -7.92 8.80 -8.26
CA LEU A 83 -8.32 7.60 -7.51
C LEU A 83 -9.84 7.42 -7.45
N GLN A 84 -10.60 8.51 -7.28
CA GLN A 84 -12.07 8.47 -7.29
C GLN A 84 -12.65 8.10 -8.66
N SER A 85 -11.91 8.34 -9.75
CA SER A 85 -12.36 8.05 -11.12
C SER A 85 -12.23 6.57 -11.51
N ILE A 86 -11.46 5.78 -10.77
CA ILE A 86 -11.25 4.36 -11.07
C ILE A 86 -12.48 3.58 -10.60
N SER A 87 -13.20 2.95 -11.53
CA SER A 87 -14.34 2.07 -11.22
C SER A 87 -13.89 0.78 -10.50
N ASP A 88 -14.79 0.16 -9.74
CA ASP A 88 -14.59 -1.18 -9.17
C ASP A 88 -14.58 -2.28 -10.24
#